data_AF-A0A512BI18-F1
#
_entry.id   AF-A0A512BI18-F1
#
_cell.length_a   1.000
_cell.length_b   1.000
_cell.length_c   1.000
_cell.angle_alpha   90.00
_cell.angle_beta   90.00
_cell.angle_gamma   90.00
#
_symmetry.space_group_name_H-M   'P 1'
#
loop_
_entity.id
_entity.type
_entity.pdbx_description
1 polymer ?
#
loop_
_entity_poly.entity_id
_entity_poly.type
_entity_poly.pdbx_seq_one_letter_code
_entity_poly.pdbx_strand_id
1 'polypeptide(L)'
;MSRNISAVILFHYLVLLAKFVLFKIQFGTITYNVYYGVLSFQQNLARANFIPLKTIYVLIKEPIDVFVIQNLAGNILGFAPLGFLLPILSPSLSSFSKVGVIAFAFSLTLEVIQLVKVLGIFDVDDIILNTSGALLGYATYKVYLRFRKPA
;
A
#
# COMPACT_ATOMS: atom_id res chain seq x y z
N MET A 1 22.14 -12.04 9.70
CA MET A 1 22.13 -10.94 8.72
C MET A 1 22.53 -9.67 9.46
N SER A 2 23.54 -8.92 8.99
CA SER A 2 23.93 -7.68 9.66
C SER A 2 22.84 -6.61 9.49
N ARG A 3 22.70 -5.70 10.46
CA ARG A 3 21.67 -4.64 10.44
C ARG A 3 21.68 -3.83 9.14
N ASN A 4 22.87 -3.61 8.59
CA ASN A 4 23.07 -2.86 7.34
C ASN A 4 22.50 -3.59 6.12
N ILE A 5 22.64 -4.91 6.04
CA ILE A 5 22.08 -5.71 4.92
C ILE A 5 20.55 -5.67 4.96
N SER A 6 19.94 -5.79 6.15
CA SER A 6 18.48 -5.68 6.32
C SER A 6 17.95 -4.31 5.90
N ALA A 7 18.66 -3.25 6.24
CA ALA A 7 18.28 -1.89 5.87
C ALA A 7 18.35 -1.66 4.35
N VAL A 8 19.38 -2.18 3.68
CA VAL A 8 19.51 -2.08 2.21
C VAL A 8 18.38 -2.84 1.50
N ILE A 9 18.06 -4.05 1.96
CA ILE A 9 16.95 -4.85 1.39
C ILE A 9 15.62 -4.13 1.59
N LEU A 10 15.36 -3.59 2.78
CA LEU A 10 14.16 -2.79 3.04
C LEU A 10 14.09 -1.60 2.09
N PHE A 11 15.19 -0.85 1.92
CA PHE A 11 15.20 0.33 1.06
C PHE A 11 14.81 -0.02 -0.38
N HIS A 12 15.43 -1.05 -0.97
CA HIS A 12 15.09 -1.50 -2.32
C HIS A 12 13.63 -1.97 -2.41
N TYR A 13 13.17 -2.73 -1.41
CA TYR A 13 11.78 -3.14 -1.31
C TYR A 13 10.83 -1.94 -1.25
N LEU A 14 11.12 -0.92 -0.44
CA LEU A 14 10.29 0.29 -0.31
C LEU A 14 10.22 1.06 -1.63
N VAL A 15 11.33 1.15 -2.37
CA VAL A 15 11.35 1.76 -3.71
C VAL A 15 10.47 0.97 -4.69
N LEU A 16 10.56 -0.36 -4.68
CA LEU A 16 9.73 -1.22 -5.53
C LEU A 16 8.24 -1.13 -5.14
N LEU A 17 7.93 -1.11 -3.85
CA LEU A 17 6.58 -0.96 -3.33
C LEU A 17 6.00 0.41 -3.70
N ALA A 18 6.76 1.49 -3.49
CA ALA A 18 6.36 2.83 -3.89
C ALA A 18 6.11 2.89 -5.40
N LYS A 19 6.98 2.29 -6.22
CA LYS A 19 6.77 2.21 -7.68
C LYS A 19 5.50 1.43 -8.02
N PHE A 20 5.28 0.28 -7.37
CA PHE A 20 4.10 -0.54 -7.58
C PHE A 20 2.80 0.22 -7.27
N VAL A 21 2.74 0.92 -6.13
CA VAL A 21 1.56 1.69 -5.71
C VAL A 21 1.38 2.93 -6.59
N LEU A 22 2.41 3.76 -6.74
CA LEU A 22 2.32 5.03 -7.48
C LEU A 22 1.97 4.84 -8.94
N PHE A 23 2.52 3.80 -9.58
CA PHE A 23 2.34 3.51 -11.00
C PHE A 23 1.45 2.29 -11.24
N LYS A 24 0.55 1.97 -10.28
CA LYS A 24 -0.58 1.06 -10.55
C LYS A 24 -1.23 1.46 -11.87
N ILE A 25 -1.55 0.48 -12.70
CA ILE A 25 -2.12 0.73 -14.02
C ILE A 25 -3.53 1.30 -13.84
N GLN A 26 -3.63 2.62 -13.74
CA GLN A 26 -4.90 3.32 -13.64
C GLN A 26 -5.37 3.66 -15.06
N PHE A 27 -6.00 2.68 -15.71
CA PHE A 27 -6.57 2.84 -17.05
C PHE A 27 -7.45 4.09 -17.16
N GLY A 28 -8.20 4.46 -16.10
CA GLY A 28 -9.05 5.66 -16.10
C GLY A 28 -8.32 7.01 -16.02
N THR A 29 -7.09 7.07 -15.54
CA THR A 29 -6.27 8.30 -15.50
C THR A 29 -5.48 8.44 -16.80
N ILE A 30 -4.90 7.33 -17.28
CA ILE A 30 -4.20 7.27 -18.57
C ILE A 30 -5.16 7.60 -19.71
N THR A 31 -6.34 6.97 -19.75
CA THR A 31 -7.33 7.23 -20.80
C THR A 31 -7.77 8.70 -20.79
N TYR A 32 -8.04 9.29 -19.62
CA TYR A 32 -8.41 10.70 -19.57
C TYR A 32 -7.28 11.61 -20.08
N ASN A 33 -6.05 11.39 -19.64
CA ASN A 33 -4.90 12.21 -20.06
C ASN A 33 -4.63 12.11 -21.57
N VAL A 34 -4.86 10.93 -22.15
CA VAL A 34 -4.70 10.67 -23.59
C VAL A 34 -5.82 11.32 -24.40
N TYR A 35 -7.07 11.30 -23.93
CA TYR A 35 -8.23 11.78 -24.68
C TYR A 35 -8.56 13.27 -24.47
N TYR A 36 -8.31 13.82 -23.28
CA TYR A 36 -8.71 15.19 -22.90
C TYR A 36 -7.52 16.10 -22.56
N GLY A 37 -6.28 15.60 -22.67
CA GLY A 37 -5.08 16.30 -22.24
C GLY A 37 -4.79 16.14 -20.74
N VAL A 38 -3.69 16.75 -20.26
CA VAL A 38 -3.23 16.59 -18.87
C VAL A 38 -4.29 17.08 -17.89
N LEU A 39 -4.79 16.15 -17.08
CA LEU A 39 -5.80 16.41 -16.06
C LEU A 39 -5.23 17.36 -14.99
N SER A 40 -5.98 18.42 -14.65
CA SER A 40 -5.57 19.39 -13.64
C SER A 40 -5.70 18.82 -12.22
N PHE A 41 -4.92 19.34 -11.28
CA PHE A 41 -5.04 18.95 -9.86
C PHE A 41 -6.48 19.08 -9.33
N GLN A 42 -7.20 20.14 -9.71
CA GLN A 42 -8.58 20.39 -9.30
C GLN A 42 -9.53 19.29 -9.80
N GLN A 43 -9.37 18.87 -11.07
CA GLN A 43 -10.11 17.75 -11.63
C GLN A 43 -9.75 16.43 -10.95
N ASN A 44 -8.48 16.24 -10.55
CA ASN A 44 -8.05 15.00 -9.89
C ASN A 44 -8.64 14.92 -8.48
N LEU A 45 -8.63 16.05 -7.78
CA LEU A 45 -9.23 16.20 -6.47
C LEU A 45 -10.74 15.92 -6.49
N ALA A 46 -11.45 16.35 -7.53
CA ALA A 46 -12.87 16.05 -7.70
C ALA A 46 -13.17 14.55 -7.92
N ARG A 47 -12.19 13.76 -8.37
CA ARG A 47 -12.29 12.31 -8.57
C ARG A 47 -11.82 11.49 -7.37
N ALA A 48 -11.12 12.10 -6.42
CA ALA A 48 -10.57 11.43 -5.25
C ALA A 48 -11.67 10.75 -4.42
N ASN A 49 -11.39 9.53 -3.95
CA ASN A 49 -12.26 8.81 -3.04
C ASN A 49 -11.86 9.08 -1.58
N PHE A 50 -12.70 9.85 -0.88
CA PHE A 50 -12.59 10.08 0.56
C PHE A 50 -13.62 9.28 1.38
N ILE A 51 -14.48 8.47 0.73
CA ILE A 51 -15.52 7.70 1.39
C ILE A 51 -14.97 6.29 1.65
N PRO A 52 -14.78 5.90 2.93
CA PRO A 52 -14.30 4.58 3.27
C PRO A 52 -15.25 3.49 2.76
N LEU A 53 -14.65 2.39 2.31
CA LEU A 53 -15.25 1.17 1.77
C LEU A 53 -15.98 1.35 0.44
N LYS A 54 -15.96 2.54 -0.18
CA LYS A 54 -16.64 2.79 -1.45
C LYS A 54 -16.03 1.99 -2.60
N THR A 55 -14.71 2.07 -2.77
CA THR A 55 -14.02 1.38 -3.87
C THR A 55 -14.03 -0.11 -3.64
N ILE A 56 -13.79 -0.58 -2.42
CA ILE A 56 -13.90 -2.00 -2.07
C ILE A 56 -15.28 -2.54 -2.44
N TYR A 57 -16.35 -1.84 -2.03
CA TYR A 57 -17.72 -2.25 -2.32
C TYR A 57 -18.03 -2.33 -3.83
N VAL A 58 -17.48 -1.41 -4.63
CA VAL A 58 -17.61 -1.46 -6.09
C VAL A 58 -16.85 -2.68 -6.64
N LEU A 59 -15.58 -2.86 -6.27
CA LEU A 59 -14.72 -3.91 -6.81
C LEU A 59 -15.21 -5.33 -6.51
N ILE A 60 -15.82 -5.57 -5.34
CA ILE A 60 -16.34 -6.90 -5.00
C ILE A 60 -17.60 -7.28 -5.79
N LYS A 61 -18.24 -6.32 -6.46
CA LYS A 61 -19.41 -6.55 -7.32
C LYS A 61 -19.05 -6.73 -8.79
N GLU A 62 -17.84 -6.31 -9.17
CA GLU A 62 -17.34 -6.48 -10.52
C GLU A 62 -16.85 -7.91 -10.74
N PRO A 63 -16.87 -8.40 -11.99
CA PRO A 63 -16.18 -9.64 -12.35
C PRO A 63 -14.71 -9.58 -11.92
N ILE A 64 -14.20 -10.68 -11.35
CA ILE A 64 -12.81 -10.75 -10.91
C ILE A 64 -11.90 -10.68 -12.14
N ASP A 65 -11.18 -9.58 -12.28
CA ASP A 65 -10.14 -9.38 -13.29
C ASP A 65 -8.81 -8.98 -12.63
N VAL A 66 -7.80 -8.74 -13.47
CA VAL A 66 -6.46 -8.34 -13.02
C VAL A 66 -6.51 -7.03 -12.22
N PHE A 67 -7.39 -6.10 -12.59
CA PHE A 67 -7.53 -4.81 -11.92
C PHE A 67 -8.13 -4.97 -10.52
N VAL A 68 -9.21 -5.74 -10.37
CA VAL A 68 -9.83 -6.06 -9.07
C VAL A 68 -8.82 -6.77 -8.17
N ILE A 69 -8.11 -7.77 -8.68
CA ILE A 69 -7.10 -8.50 -7.92
C ILE A 69 -5.97 -7.59 -7.47
N GLN A 70 -5.44 -6.74 -8.36
CA GLN A 70 -4.36 -5.81 -8.02
C GLN A 70 -4.78 -4.78 -6.97
N ASN A 71 -6.02 -4.29 -7.02
CA ASN A 71 -6.49 -3.32 -6.03
C ASN A 71 -6.78 -3.94 -4.68
N LEU A 72 -7.46 -5.10 -4.63
CA LEU A 72 -7.81 -5.72 -3.36
C LEU A 72 -6.62 -6.50 -2.77
N ALA A 73 -6.14 -7.52 -3.48
CA ALA A 73 -5.09 -8.40 -3.00
C ALA A 73 -3.69 -7.78 -3.16
N GLY A 74 -3.44 -7.06 -4.26
CA GLY A 74 -2.13 -6.46 -4.52
C GLY A 74 -1.71 -5.43 -3.47
N ASN A 75 -2.65 -4.64 -2.94
CA ASN A 75 -2.40 -3.72 -1.83
C ASN A 75 -2.03 -4.44 -0.52
N ILE A 76 -2.85 -5.43 -0.13
CA ILE A 76 -2.62 -6.24 1.07
C ILE A 76 -1.27 -6.97 0.98
N LEU A 77 -1.05 -7.71 -0.10
CA LEU A 77 0.17 -8.50 -0.32
C LEU A 77 1.39 -7.60 -0.52
N GLY A 78 1.22 -6.43 -1.13
CA GLY A 78 2.26 -5.44 -1.31
C GLY A 78 2.77 -4.89 0.01
N PHE A 79 1.91 -4.65 1.00
CA PHE A 79 2.30 -4.11 2.30
C PHE A 79 2.64 -5.17 3.36
N ALA A 80 2.25 -6.43 3.18
CA ALA A 80 2.56 -7.49 4.14
C ALA A 80 4.07 -7.63 4.45
N PRO A 81 4.99 -7.59 3.48
CA PRO A 81 6.43 -7.64 3.79
C PRO A 81 6.90 -6.44 4.63
N LEU A 82 6.30 -5.25 4.49
CA LEU A 82 6.63 -4.09 5.31
C LEU A 82 6.40 -4.40 6.79
N GLY A 83 5.22 -4.92 7.13
CA GLY A 83 4.89 -5.29 8.51
C GLY A 83 5.75 -6.41 9.07
N PHE A 84 6.16 -7.36 8.22
CA PHE A 84 7.06 -8.45 8.62
C PHE A 84 8.49 -7.95 8.88
N LEU A 85 8.99 -7.02 8.06
CA LEU A 85 10.38 -6.53 8.11
C LEU A 85 10.62 -5.47 9.19
N LEU A 86 9.62 -4.66 9.55
CA LEU A 86 9.76 -3.58 10.55
C LEU A 86 10.36 -4.06 11.90
N PRO A 87 9.88 -5.15 12.51
CA PRO A 87 10.45 -5.68 13.76
C PRO A 87 11.87 -6.25 13.61
N ILE A 88 12.25 -6.72 12.41
CA ILE A 88 13.59 -7.27 12.12
C ILE A 88 14.63 -6.15 12.09
N LEU A 89 14.23 -4.97 11.61
CA LEU A 89 15.10 -3.79 11.55
C LEU A 89 15.35 -3.18 12.92
N SER A 90 14.28 -3.13 13.74
CA SER A 90 14.38 -2.68 15.11
C SER A 90 13.32 -3.36 15.98
N PRO A 91 13.73 -4.05 17.05
CA PRO A 91 12.79 -4.59 18.04
C PRO A 91 11.85 -3.54 18.63
N SER A 92 12.27 -2.25 18.66
CA SER A 92 11.43 -1.15 19.15
C SER A 92 10.19 -0.90 18.27
N LEU A 93 10.19 -1.38 17.01
CA LEU A 93 9.08 -1.29 16.07
C LEU A 93 8.14 -2.51 16.12
N SER A 94 8.42 -3.50 16.98
CA SER A 94 7.60 -4.71 17.15
C SER A 94 6.33 -4.45 17.96
N SER A 95 5.42 -3.64 17.43
CA SER A 95 4.09 -3.38 18.01
C SER A 95 3.05 -3.20 16.90
N PHE A 96 1.84 -3.75 17.10
CA PHE A 96 0.73 -3.57 16.15
C PHE A 96 0.45 -2.09 15.90
N SER A 97 0.43 -1.24 16.93
CA SER A 97 0.18 0.18 16.79
C SER A 97 1.28 0.88 15.99
N LYS A 98 2.56 0.54 16.24
CA LYS A 98 3.69 1.16 15.52
C LYS A 98 3.71 0.75 14.06
N VAL A 99 3.50 -0.53 13.76
CA VAL A 99 3.40 -1.04 12.39
C VAL A 99 2.22 -0.37 11.68
N GLY A 100 1.05 -0.31 12.33
CA GLY A 100 -0.13 0.33 11.77
C GLY A 100 0.08 1.80 11.44
N VAL A 101 0.65 2.59 12.37
CA VAL A 101 0.93 4.01 12.14
C VAL A 101 1.94 4.22 11.01
N ILE A 102 3.01 3.43 10.96
CA ILE A 102 4.02 3.52 9.90
C ILE A 102 3.41 3.17 8.54
N ALA A 103 2.65 2.08 8.46
CA ALA A 103 2.02 1.64 7.22
C ALA A 103 0.96 2.65 6.75
N PHE A 104 0.13 3.15 7.65
CA PHE A 104 -0.85 4.20 7.37
C PHE A 104 -0.19 5.47 6.85
N ALA A 105 0.83 5.98 7.56
CA ALA A 105 1.53 7.20 7.16
C ALA A 105 2.23 7.04 5.81
N PHE A 106 2.85 5.88 5.58
CA PHE A 106 3.50 5.57 4.30
C PHE A 106 2.46 5.50 3.17
N SER A 107 1.36 4.75 3.36
CA SER A 107 0.32 4.66 2.35
C SER A 107 -0.34 6.01 2.07
N LEU A 108 -0.66 6.80 3.10
CA LEU A 108 -1.20 8.15 2.95
C LEU A 108 -0.25 9.05 2.15
N THR A 109 1.06 8.94 2.37
CA THR A 109 2.05 9.69 1.60
C THR A 109 1.99 9.31 0.11
N LEU A 110 1.85 8.01 -0.21
CA LEU A 110 1.73 7.55 -1.59
C LEU A 110 0.45 8.07 -2.27
N GLU A 111 -0.69 7.98 -1.58
CA GLU A 111 -1.98 8.50 -2.08
C GLU A 111 -1.95 10.01 -2.32
N VAL A 112 -1.34 10.77 -1.39
CA VAL A 112 -1.16 12.23 -1.56
C VAL A 112 -0.24 12.54 -2.74
N ILE A 113 0.82 11.77 -2.95
CA ILE A 113 1.68 11.92 -4.13
C ILE A 113 0.88 11.65 -5.41
N GLN A 114 0.07 10.58 -5.46
CA GLN A 114 -0.77 10.28 -6.61
C GLN A 114 -1.73 11.43 -6.93
N LEU A 115 -2.35 12.01 -5.90
CA LEU A 115 -3.24 13.14 -6.01
C LEU A 115 -2.55 14.38 -6.60
N VAL A 116 -1.46 14.82 -5.95
CA VAL A 116 -0.76 16.08 -6.26
C VAL A 116 -0.02 16.00 -7.58
N LYS A 117 0.56 14.85 -7.90
CA LYS A 117 1.31 14.64 -9.15
C LYS A 117 0.43 14.17 -10.31
N VAL A 118 -0.88 13.96 -10.08
CA VAL A 118 -1.82 13.44 -11.07
C VAL A 118 -1.31 12.12 -11.68
N LEU A 119 -0.62 11.31 -10.86
CA LEU A 119 -0.18 9.97 -11.25
C LEU A 119 -1.32 8.96 -11.12
N GLY A 120 -2.30 9.27 -10.27
CA GLY A 120 -3.48 8.47 -10.04
C GLY A 120 -4.53 9.18 -9.21
N ILE A 121 -5.58 8.45 -8.88
CA ILE A 121 -6.69 8.89 -8.03
C ILE A 121 -6.36 8.53 -6.58
N PHE A 122 -6.49 9.51 -5.68
CA PHE A 122 -6.43 9.26 -4.23
C PHE A 122 -7.57 8.33 -3.82
N ASP A 123 -7.26 7.26 -3.10
CA ASP A 123 -8.26 6.33 -2.59
C ASP A 123 -8.01 5.98 -1.12
N VAL A 124 -8.96 6.37 -0.24
CA VAL A 124 -8.90 6.01 1.18
C VAL A 124 -8.94 4.49 1.41
N ASP A 125 -9.54 3.72 0.49
CA ASP A 125 -9.61 2.27 0.60
C ASP A 125 -8.26 1.61 0.38
N ASP A 126 -7.41 2.18 -0.47
CA ASP A 126 -6.03 1.72 -0.66
C ASP A 126 -5.23 1.89 0.63
N ILE A 127 -5.42 2.99 1.37
CA ILE A 127 -4.81 3.19 2.70
C ILE A 127 -5.26 2.11 3.69
N ILE A 128 -6.55 1.78 3.70
CA ILE A 128 -7.11 0.75 4.56
C ILE A 128 -6.52 -0.62 4.22
N LEU A 129 -6.49 -1.00 2.94
CA LEU A 129 -5.96 -2.28 2.46
C LEU A 129 -4.46 -2.41 2.74
N ASN A 130 -3.68 -1.37 2.45
CA ASN A 130 -2.24 -1.32 2.67
C ASN A 130 -1.90 -1.43 4.17
N THR A 131 -2.60 -0.66 5.01
CA THR A 131 -2.43 -0.74 6.48
C THR A 131 -2.77 -2.13 6.99
N SER A 132 -3.88 -2.72 6.52
CA SER A 132 -4.30 -4.07 6.90
C SER A 132 -3.27 -5.12 6.46
N GLY A 133 -2.72 -5.00 5.25
CA GLY A 133 -1.64 -5.85 4.75
C GLY A 133 -0.42 -5.83 5.66
N ALA A 134 0.05 -4.65 6.06
CA ALA A 134 1.16 -4.54 7.00
C ALA A 134 0.85 -5.16 8.38
N LEU A 135 -0.35 -4.97 8.91
CA LEU A 135 -0.74 -5.61 10.18
C LEU A 135 -0.78 -7.14 10.07
N LEU A 136 -1.26 -7.69 8.96
CA LEU A 136 -1.23 -9.13 8.68
C LEU A 136 0.19 -9.65 8.58
N GLY A 137 1.08 -8.95 7.86
CA GLY A 137 2.49 -9.33 7.78
C GLY A 137 3.20 -9.31 9.13
N TYR A 138 2.88 -8.35 10.00
CA TYR A 138 3.37 -8.33 11.37
C TYR A 138 2.82 -9.48 12.21
N ALA A 139 1.53 -9.84 12.05
CA ALA A 139 0.97 -11.02 12.70
C ALA A 139 1.70 -12.30 12.26
N THR A 140 2.01 -12.46 10.98
CA THR A 140 2.83 -13.56 10.46
C THR A 140 4.24 -13.58 11.08
N TYR A 141 4.87 -12.41 11.27
CA TYR A 141 6.15 -12.32 11.99
C TYR A 141 6.05 -12.82 13.43
N LYS A 142 4.97 -12.47 14.15
CA LYS A 142 4.74 -12.93 15.52
C LYS A 142 4.55 -14.45 15.59
N VAL A 143 3.81 -15.02 14.64
CA VAL A 143 3.64 -16.47 14.49
C VAL A 143 4.98 -17.15 14.21
N TYR A 144 5.77 -16.60 13.28
CA TYR A 144 7.11 -17.08 12.97
C TYR A 144 8.02 -17.14 14.21
N LEU A 145 8.04 -16.07 15.02
CA LEU A 145 8.82 -16.06 16.27
C LEU A 145 8.34 -17.10 17.29
N ARG A 146 7.03 -17.41 17.32
CA ARG A 146 6.48 -18.42 18.23
C ARG A 146 7.03 -19.81 17.91
N PHE A 147 7.19 -20.14 16.63
CA PHE A 147 7.78 -21.41 16.19
C PHE A 147 9.31 -21.45 16.28
N ARG A 148 9.98 -20.29 16.31
CA ARG A 148 11.45 -20.21 16.42
C ARG A 148 11.99 -20.23 17.85
N LYS A 149 11.18 -19.93 18.86
CA LYS A 149 11.60 -20.11 20.25
C LYS A 149 11.59 -21.62 20.54
N PRO A 150 12.71 -22.24 20.94
CA PRO A 150 12.66 -23.61 21.44
C PRO A 150 11.69 -23.65 22.63
N ALA A 151 10.84 -24.68 22.65
CA ALA A 151 9.94 -24.96 23.77
C ALA A 151 10.73 -25.16 25.07
#